data_AF-A0A9E4UZA2-F1
#
_entry.id   AF-A0A9E4UZA2-F1
#
_cell.length_a   1.000
_cell.length_b   1.000
_cell.length_c   1.000
_cell.angle_alpha   90.00
_cell.angle_beta   90.00
_cell.angle_gamma   90.00
#
_symmetry.space_group_name_H-M   'P 1'
#
loop_
_entity.id
_entity.type
_entity.pdbx_description
1 polymer ?
#
loop_
_entity_poly.entity_id
_entity_poly.type
_entity_poly.pdbx_seq_one_letter_code
_entity_poly.pdbx_strand_id
1 'polypeptide(L)' 'TPIPMFINLRGGPGEFNIAQVAMGRAVIPIMDQLGLPHFTLANDGNMDRLLDGAMKLCYANRQPLAICLTQMLHGGKLA' A
#
# COMPACT_ATOMS: atom_id res chain seq x y z
N THR A 1 9.56 -10.33 13.84
CA THR A 1 8.15 -10.35 14.27
C THR A 1 7.32 -10.01 13.05
N PRO A 2 6.28 -10.78 12.70
CA PRO A 2 5.46 -10.47 11.54
C PRO A 2 4.65 -9.20 11.85
N ILE A 3 4.85 -8.16 11.03
CA ILE A 3 4.14 -6.88 11.16
C ILE A 3 3.50 -6.57 9.80
N PRO A 4 2.21 -6.92 9.60
CA PRO A 4 1.48 -6.45 8.44
C PRO A 4 1.15 -4.96 8.62
N MET A 5 1.57 -4.14 7.66
CA MET A 5 1.34 -2.70 7.64
C MET A 5 0.35 -2.37 6.54
N PHE A 6 -0.70 -1.63 6.86
CA PHE A 6 -1.64 -1.10 5.87
C PHE A 6 -1.35 0.39 5.67
N ILE A 7 -1.00 0.76 4.45
CA ILE A 7 -0.64 2.12 4.07
C ILE A 7 -1.67 2.64 3.09
N ASN A 8 -2.39 3.69 3.48
CA ASN A 8 -3.26 4.38 2.55
C ASN A 8 -2.43 5.33 1.68
N LEU A 9 -2.31 5.01 0.39
CA LEU A 9 -1.62 5.87 -0.57
C LEU A 9 -2.50 7.07 -0.90
N ARG A 10 -1.92 8.27 -0.78
CA ARG A 10 -2.49 9.53 -1.24
C ARG A 10 -1.72 10.03 -2.46
N GLY A 11 -2.20 11.10 -3.10
CA GLY A 11 -1.48 11.69 -4.24
C GLY A 11 -1.67 10.97 -5.57
N GLY A 12 -2.72 10.15 -5.67
CA GLY A 12 -3.15 9.49 -6.90
C GLY A 12 -4.01 10.42 -7.79
N PRO A 13 -4.59 9.87 -8.88
CA PRO A 13 -5.43 10.64 -9.79
C PRO A 13 -6.59 11.35 -9.06
N GLY A 14 -6.71 12.67 -9.25
CA GLY A 14 -7.74 13.50 -8.60
C GLY A 14 -7.32 14.19 -7.30
N GLU A 15 -6.13 13.92 -6.77
CA GLU A 15 -5.57 14.60 -5.59
C GLU A 15 -4.69 15.79 -6.00
N PHE A 16 -5.01 17.00 -5.52
CA PHE A 16 -4.27 18.24 -5.84
C PHE A 16 -3.47 18.80 -4.67
N ASN A 17 -3.54 18.17 -3.49
CA ASN A 17 -2.76 18.58 -2.34
C ASN A 17 -1.26 18.32 -2.58
N ILE A 18 -0.48 19.40 -2.65
CA ILE A 18 0.96 19.37 -2.94
C ILE A 18 1.75 18.43 -2.02
N ALA A 19 1.40 18.38 -0.74
CA ALA A 19 2.10 17.54 0.23
C ALA A 19 1.70 16.06 0.06
N GLN A 20 0.45 15.79 -0.27
CA GLN A 20 -0.05 14.42 -0.47
C GLN A 20 0.46 13.80 -1.77
N VAL A 21 0.59 14.58 -2.84
CA VAL A 21 1.20 14.15 -4.11
C VAL A 21 2.67 13.79 -3.92
N ALA A 22 3.42 14.63 -3.19
CA ALA A 22 4.82 14.35 -2.87
C ALA A 22 4.96 13.11 -1.97
N MET A 23 4.14 13.00 -0.92
CA MET A 23 4.15 11.86 -0.02
C MET A 23 3.82 10.55 -0.74
N GLY A 24 2.75 10.52 -1.53
CA GLY A 24 2.32 9.35 -2.29
C GLY A 24 3.39 8.74 -3.18
N ARG A 25 4.16 9.62 -3.86
CA ARG A 25 5.27 9.21 -4.73
C ARG A 25 6.48 8.67 -3.95
N ALA A 26 6.65 9.07 -2.69
CA ALA A 26 7.79 8.68 -1.87
C ALA A 26 7.60 7.33 -1.15
N VAL A 27 6.37 6.94 -0.83
CA VAL A 27 6.09 5.72 -0.04
C VAL A 27 6.72 4.48 -0.65
N ILE A 28 6.46 4.20 -1.94
CA ILE A 28 6.94 2.99 -2.61
C ILE A 28 8.48 2.96 -2.68
N PRO A 29 9.18 4.01 -3.18
CA PRO A 29 10.64 4.05 -3.17
C PRO A 29 11.27 3.89 -1.78
N ILE A 30 10.66 4.43 -0.74
CA ILE A 30 11.17 4.28 0.63
C ILE A 30 11.03 2.81 1.08
N MET A 31 9.91 2.15 0.79
CA MET A 31 9.74 0.72 1.12
C MET A 31 10.77 -0.15 0.38
N ASP A 32 11.03 0.14 -0.90
CA ASP A 32 12.08 -0.51 -1.68
C ASP A 32 13.47 -0.33 -1.04
N GLN A 33 13.81 0.90 -0.66
CA GLN A 33 15.09 1.20 -0.01
C GLN A 33 15.24 0.51 1.36
N LEU A 34 14.14 0.36 2.10
CA LEU A 34 14.11 -0.36 3.37
C LEU A 34 14.12 -1.89 3.18
N GLY A 35 14.05 -2.39 1.94
CA GLY A 35 13.97 -3.81 1.63
C GLY A 35 12.68 -4.45 2.14
N LEU A 36 11.62 -3.65 2.31
CA LEU A 36 10.34 -4.12 2.82
C LEU A 36 9.47 -4.64 1.66
N PRO A 37 9.07 -5.92 1.69
CA PRO A 37 8.09 -6.43 0.75
C PRO A 37 6.83 -5.58 0.84
N HIS A 38 6.36 -5.10 -0.30
CA HIS A 38 5.17 -4.26 -0.37
C HIS A 38 4.32 -4.65 -1.57
N PHE A 39 3.00 -4.51 -1.43
CA PHE A 39 2.04 -4.83 -2.48
C PHE A 39 1.04 -3.70 -2.64
N THR A 40 0.84 -3.24 -3.87
CA THR A 40 -0.13 -2.19 -4.17
C THR A 40 -1.46 -2.81 -4.61
N LEU A 41 -2.49 -2.60 -3.81
CA LEU A 41 -3.86 -2.93 -4.14
C LEU A 41 -4.47 -1.76 -4.90
N ALA A 42 -4.94 -2.01 -6.13
CA ALA A 42 -5.57 -0.98 -6.98
C ALA A 42 -6.99 -1.31 -7.44
N ASN A 43 -7.44 -2.56 -7.29
CA ASN A 43 -8.76 -3.02 -7.68
C ASN A 43 -9.22 -4.14 -6.73
N ASP A 44 -10.50 -4.13 -6.38
CA ASP A 44 -11.13 -5.11 -5.49
C ASP A 44 -11.17 -6.52 -6.08
N GLY A 45 -11.19 -6.66 -7.40
CA GLY A 45 -11.41 -7.95 -8.08
C GLY A 45 -10.41 -9.07 -7.72
N ASN A 46 -9.21 -8.72 -7.23
CA ASN A 46 -8.20 -9.68 -6.77
C ASN A 46 -7.73 -9.44 -5.33
N MET A 47 -8.43 -8.60 -4.58
CA MET A 47 -7.99 -8.15 -3.26
C MET A 47 -7.83 -9.32 -2.28
N ASP A 48 -8.80 -10.22 -2.20
CA ASP A 48 -8.79 -11.34 -1.25
C ASP A 48 -7.61 -12.28 -1.49
N ARG A 49 -7.34 -12.61 -2.75
CA ARG A 49 -6.21 -13.47 -3.14
C ARG A 49 -4.86 -12.84 -2.79
N LEU A 50 -4.72 -11.54 -3.02
CA LEU A 50 -3.48 -10.83 -2.75
C LEU A 50 -3.26 -10.66 -1.24
N LEU A 51 -4.30 -10.32 -0.49
CA LEU A 51 -4.25 -10.20 0.97
C LEU A 51 -3.89 -11.53 1.64
N ASP A 52 -4.56 -12.63 1.25
CA ASP A 52 -4.27 -13.96 1.81
C ASP A 52 -2.81 -14.39 1.56
N GLY A 53 -2.32 -14.19 0.32
CA GLY A 53 -0.93 -14.46 -0.02
C GLY A 53 0.06 -13.57 0.74
N ALA A 54 -0.21 -12.27 0.84
CA ALA A 54 0.64 -11.30 1.53
C ALA A 54 0.72 -11.58 3.04
N MET A 55 -0.41 -11.92 3.67
CA MET A 55 -0.44 -12.31 5.08
C MET A 55 0.36 -13.59 5.31
N LYS A 56 0.15 -14.63 4.50
CA LYS A 56 0.93 -15.88 4.58
C LYS A 56 2.43 -15.60 4.44
N LEU A 57 2.83 -14.74 3.49
CA LEU A 57 4.23 -14.34 3.31
C LEU A 57 4.80 -13.62 4.54
N CYS A 58 4.05 -12.66 5.10
CA CYS A 58 4.46 -11.91 6.30
C CYS A 58 4.71 -12.84 7.50
N TYR A 59 3.78 -13.75 7.77
CA TYR A 59 3.88 -14.69 8.90
C TYR A 59 4.92 -15.78 8.67
N ALA A 60 5.04 -16.31 7.44
CA ALA A 60 6.04 -17.32 7.10
C ALA A 60 7.47 -16.78 7.21
N ASN A 61 7.72 -15.58 6.67
CA ASN A 61 9.06 -14.98 6.67
C ASN A 61 9.38 -14.20 7.96
N ARG A 62 8.43 -14.06 8.89
CA ARG A 62 8.56 -13.32 10.16
C ARG A 62 9.07 -11.88 9.99
N GLN A 63 8.80 -11.28 8.84
CA GLN A 63 9.27 -9.96 8.43
C GLN A 63 8.10 -8.98 8.27
N PRO A 64 8.36 -7.66 8.40
CA PRO A 64 7.35 -6.66 8.10
C PRO A 64 6.97 -6.70 6.62
N LEU A 65 5.71 -6.40 6.33
CA LEU A 65 5.19 -6.34 4.96
C LEU A 65 4.20 -5.20 4.85
N ALA A 66 4.27 -4.43 3.77
CA ALA A 66 3.36 -3.32 3.52
C ALA A 66 2.29 -3.66 2.47
N ILE A 67 1.06 -3.25 2.73
CA ILE A 67 -0.06 -3.32 1.81
C ILE A 67 -0.51 -1.90 1.54
N CYS A 68 -0.26 -1.45 0.31
CA CYS A 68 -0.48 -0.09 -0.15
C CYS A 68 -1.84 0.01 -0.85
N LEU A 69 -2.78 0.75 -0.26
CA LEU A 69 -4.16 0.89 -0.73
C LEU A 69 -4.29 2.16 -1.58
N THR A 70 -4.60 2.06 -2.87
CA THR A 70 -4.80 3.24 -3.72
C THR A 70 -6.15 3.92 -3.52
N GLN A 71 -6.23 5.20 -3.84
CA GLN A 71 -7.46 6.03 -3.77
C GLN A 71 -8.65 5.47 -4.57
N MET A 72 -8.40 4.59 -5.53
CA MET A 72 -9.45 3.94 -6.32
C MET A 72 -10.26 2.93 -5.48
N LEU A 73 -9.67 2.32 -4.46
CA LEU A 73 -10.32 1.30 -3.62
C LEU A 73 -11.24 1.89 -2.56
N HIS A 74 -10.85 3.03 -1.98
CA HIS A 74 -11.62 3.69 -0.91
C HIS A 74 -12.56 4.77 -1.44
N GLY A 75 -12.79 4.80 -2.76
CA GLY A 75 -13.75 5.69 -3.40
C GLY A 75 -13.39 7.16 -3.29
N GLY A 76 -12.08 7.47 -3.27
CA GLY A 76 -11.46 8.78 -3.12
C GLY A 76 -12.46 9.89 -2.85
N LYS A 77 -12.76 10.16 -1.57
CA LYS A 77 -13.59 11.31 -1.23
C LYS A 77 -12.82 12.53 -1.73
N LEU A 78 -13.26 13.06 -2.88
CA LEU A 78 -12.86 14.35 -3.45
C LEU A 78 -13.10 15.36 -2.33
N ALA A 79 -12.07 15.62 -1.54
CA ALA A 79 -12.09 16.57 -0.44
C ALA A 79 -11.53 17.90 -0.94
#